data_AF-A0A0F5AP38-F1
#
_entry.id   AF-A0A0F5AP38-F1
#
_cell.length_a   1.000
_cell.length_b   1.000
_cell.length_c   1.000
_cell.angle_alpha   90.00
_cell.angle_beta   90.00
_cell.angle_gamma   90.00
#
_symmetry.space_group_name_H-M   'P 1'
#
loop_
_entity.id
_entity.type
_entity.pdbx_description
1 polymer ?
#
loop_
_entity_poly.entity_id
_entity_poly.type
_entity_poly.pdbx_seq_one_letter_code
_entity_poly.pdbx_strand_id
1 'polypeptide(L)'
;MNPRDDSVNIADVKLHQVLKLMYVKYNKRHKTSAQIGSFKFIPENFFEENHSALLILIHEQRTLSNLCDYHDKQIMKAIFNGMAKNNFVVRDRCMYYFTDMGYRQALKSSNKLKYWNKYHTGIFWGVITAIVGSPILGWVFFGY
;
A
#
# COMPACT_ATOMS: atom_id res chain seq x y z
N MET A 1 16.37 -24.75 -2.61
CA MET A 1 15.43 -23.73 -3.13
C MET A 1 16.09 -22.37 -3.07
N ASN A 2 16.17 -21.67 -4.19
CA ASN A 2 16.75 -20.32 -4.25
C ASN A 2 15.67 -19.36 -3.72
N PRO A 3 15.90 -18.62 -2.62
CA PRO A 3 14.86 -17.77 -2.01
C PRO A 3 14.43 -16.57 -2.87
N ARG A 4 14.94 -16.47 -4.10
CA ARG A 4 14.53 -15.54 -5.17
C ARG A 4 13.43 -16.10 -6.08
N ASP A 5 13.22 -17.43 -6.10
CA ASP A 5 12.26 -18.08 -7.01
C ASP A 5 10.86 -18.21 -6.42
N ASP A 6 10.69 -18.13 -5.10
CA ASP A 6 9.38 -18.16 -4.45
C ASP A 6 8.74 -16.75 -4.48
N SER A 7 8.53 -16.20 -5.67
CA SER A 7 7.85 -14.93 -5.89
C SER A 7 6.49 -15.19 -6.53
N VAL A 8 5.45 -14.57 -6.00
CA VAL A 8 4.09 -14.75 -6.51
C VAL A 8 3.61 -13.46 -7.16
N ASN A 9 3.02 -13.56 -8.35
CA ASN A 9 2.30 -12.46 -8.96
C ASN A 9 0.95 -12.28 -8.26
N ILE A 10 0.73 -11.07 -7.74
CA ILE A 10 -0.48 -10.72 -6.98
C ILE A 10 -1.32 -9.81 -7.86
N ALA A 11 -2.63 -10.08 -7.94
CA ALA A 11 -3.56 -9.19 -8.62
C ALA A 11 -3.56 -7.79 -7.98
N ASP A 12 -3.65 -6.74 -8.80
CA ASP A 12 -3.52 -5.34 -8.36
C ASP A 12 -4.44 -4.96 -7.18
N VAL A 13 -5.68 -5.48 -7.16
CA VAL A 13 -6.64 -5.21 -6.08
C VAL A 13 -6.13 -5.75 -4.73
N LYS A 14 -5.54 -6.94 -4.73
CA LYS A 14 -4.99 -7.59 -3.53
C LYS A 14 -3.67 -6.94 -3.11
N LEU A 15 -2.84 -6.58 -4.07
CA LEU A 15 -1.63 -5.80 -3.84
C LEU A 15 -1.95 -4.47 -3.15
N HIS A 16 -3.01 -3.76 -3.58
CA HIS A 16 -3.45 -2.52 -2.95
C HIS A 16 -3.87 -2.68 -1.50
N GLN A 17 -4.49 -3.82 -1.14
CA GLN A 17 -4.86 -4.11 0.25
C GLN A 17 -3.63 -4.30 1.14
N VAL A 18 -2.64 -5.09 0.69
CA VAL A 18 -1.37 -5.28 1.41
C VAL A 18 -0.63 -3.95 1.57
N LEU A 19 -0.49 -3.19 0.48
CA LEU A 19 0.15 -1.88 0.50
C LEU A 19 -0.57 -0.90 1.45
N LYS A 20 -1.90 -0.90 1.48
CA LYS A 20 -2.68 -0.05 2.38
C LYS A 20 -2.39 -0.38 3.85
N LEU A 21 -2.35 -1.66 4.22
CA LEU A 21 -2.02 -2.10 5.57
C LEU A 21 -0.58 -1.72 5.95
N MET A 22 0.37 -1.93 5.04
CA MET A 22 1.76 -1.52 5.24
C MET A 22 1.88 0.01 5.43
N TYR A 23 1.15 0.82 4.66
CA TYR A 23 1.15 2.26 4.82
C TYR A 23 0.53 2.69 6.15
N VAL A 24 -0.55 2.06 6.61
CA VAL A 24 -1.13 2.37 7.94
C VAL A 24 -0.11 2.13 9.04
N LYS A 25 0.61 0.99 8.98
CA LYS A 25 1.67 0.66 9.96
C LYS A 25 2.84 1.64 9.88
N TYR A 26 3.29 1.98 8.67
CA TYR A 26 4.32 2.99 8.45
C TYR A 26 3.88 4.35 9.01
N ASN A 27 2.69 4.83 8.66
CA ASN A 27 2.21 6.17 9.01
C ASN A 27 1.94 6.33 10.52
N LYS A 28 1.67 5.24 11.25
CA LYS A 28 1.63 5.24 12.72
C LYS A 28 2.99 5.59 13.34
N ARG A 29 4.10 5.13 12.74
CA ARG A 29 5.46 5.37 13.25
C ARG A 29 6.15 6.58 12.62
N HIS A 30 5.93 6.79 11.33
CA HIS A 30 6.55 7.82 10.51
C HIS A 30 5.47 8.61 9.78
N LYS A 31 5.20 9.84 10.23
CA LYS A 31 4.14 10.70 9.69
C LYS A 31 4.47 11.27 8.29
N THR A 32 5.73 11.15 7.86
CA THR A 32 6.27 11.78 6.64
C THR A 32 6.97 10.77 5.73
N SER A 33 7.24 11.17 4.48
CA SER A 33 8.01 10.36 3.51
C SER A 33 9.52 10.49 3.66
N ALA A 34 10.02 11.35 4.55
CA ALA A 34 11.46 11.58 4.69
C ALA A 34 12.23 10.35 5.20
N GLN A 35 11.50 9.36 5.73
CA GLN A 35 12.01 8.14 6.34
C GLN A 35 11.57 6.89 5.56
N ILE A 36 11.23 7.07 4.27
CA ILE A 36 11.06 5.92 3.35
C ILE A 36 12.40 5.18 3.31
N GLY A 37 12.37 3.88 3.60
CA GLY A 37 13.57 3.04 3.73
C GLY A 37 13.99 2.72 5.17
N SER A 38 13.60 3.51 6.17
CA SER A 38 14.01 3.25 7.56
C SER A 38 13.07 2.31 8.31
N PHE A 39 11.80 2.24 7.89
CA PHE A 39 10.81 1.37 8.53
C PHE A 39 10.88 -0.05 7.96
N LYS A 40 11.09 -1.02 8.85
CA LYS A 40 11.30 -2.42 8.49
C LYS A 40 10.01 -3.21 8.59
N PHE A 41 9.68 -3.94 7.52
CA PHE A 41 8.62 -4.93 7.51
C PHE A 41 9.23 -6.33 7.54
N ILE A 42 8.76 -7.15 8.47
CA ILE A 42 9.08 -8.58 8.54
C ILE A 42 7.78 -9.31 8.19
N PRO A 43 7.73 -10.14 7.13
CA PRO A 43 6.49 -10.75 6.65
C PRO A 43 5.73 -11.54 7.71
N GLU A 44 6.44 -12.26 8.58
CA GLU A 44 5.87 -13.07 9.65
C GLU A 44 5.16 -12.20 10.70
N ASN A 45 5.85 -11.21 11.26
CA ASN A 45 5.25 -10.28 12.21
C ASN A 45 4.11 -9.46 11.56
N PHE A 46 4.27 -9.11 10.28
CA PHE A 46 3.23 -8.40 9.55
C PHE A 46 1.96 -9.24 9.39
N PHE A 47 2.11 -10.53 9.10
CA PHE A 47 1.00 -11.47 9.03
C PHE A 47 0.31 -11.63 10.38
N GLU A 48 1.06 -11.86 11.46
CA GLU A 48 0.49 -12.05 12.80
C GLU A 48 -0.33 -10.84 13.27
N GLU A 49 0.19 -9.63 13.07
CA GLU A 49 -0.51 -8.40 13.46
C GLU A 49 -1.75 -8.08 12.61
N ASN A 50 -1.84 -8.62 11.39
CA ASN A 50 -2.93 -8.34 10.44
C ASN A 50 -3.68 -9.62 10.02
N HIS A 51 -3.62 -10.66 10.86
CA HIS A 51 -4.01 -12.01 10.50
C HIS A 51 -5.44 -12.09 9.95
N SER A 52 -6.39 -11.46 10.64
CA SER A 52 -7.80 -11.42 10.23
C SER A 52 -8.04 -10.75 8.88
N ALA A 53 -7.27 -9.70 8.56
CA ALA A 53 -7.40 -8.96 7.31
C ALA A 53 -6.70 -9.64 6.13
N LEU A 54 -5.68 -10.47 6.40
CA LEU A 54 -4.84 -11.11 5.38
C LEU A 54 -5.22 -12.57 5.12
N LEU A 55 -5.98 -13.23 6.01
CA LEU A 55 -6.36 -14.64 5.89
C LEU A 55 -7.04 -14.97 4.56
N ILE A 56 -8.04 -14.18 4.18
CA ILE A 56 -8.78 -14.38 2.93
C ILE A 56 -7.85 -14.18 1.73
N LEU A 57 -7.02 -13.13 1.77
CA LEU A 57 -6.07 -12.84 0.70
C LEU A 57 -5.05 -13.97 0.53
N ILE A 58 -4.49 -14.48 1.62
CA ILE A 58 -3.52 -15.58 1.62
C ILE A 58 -4.16 -16.87 1.13
N HIS A 59 -5.37 -17.20 1.59
CA HIS A 59 -6.08 -18.39 1.16
C HIS A 59 -6.36 -18.35 -0.35
N GLU A 60 -6.87 -17.22 -0.85
CA GLU A 60 -7.12 -17.07 -2.28
C GLU A 60 -5.82 -17.06 -3.09
N GLN A 61 -4.76 -16.42 -2.60
CA GLN A 61 -3.46 -16.40 -3.29
C GLN A 61 -2.85 -17.81 -3.34
N ARG A 62 -3.02 -18.60 -2.27
CA ARG A 62 -2.62 -20.01 -2.21
C ARG A 62 -3.30 -20.81 -3.32
N THR A 63 -4.62 -20.68 -3.45
CA THR A 63 -5.42 -21.38 -4.47
C THR A 63 -5.03 -20.92 -5.88
N LEU A 64 -4.91 -19.61 -6.11
CA LEU A 64 -4.58 -19.06 -7.43
C LEU A 64 -3.16 -19.41 -7.90
N SER A 65 -2.22 -19.52 -6.97
CA SER A 65 -0.80 -19.78 -7.29
C SER A 65 -0.46 -21.28 -7.23
N ASN A 66 -1.45 -22.13 -6.96
CA ASN A 66 -1.31 -23.57 -6.73
C ASN A 66 -0.23 -23.91 -5.68
N LEU A 67 -0.16 -23.11 -4.61
CA LEU A 67 0.82 -23.24 -3.52
C LEU A 67 0.19 -23.95 -2.30
N CYS A 68 -0.59 -25.00 -2.53
CA CYS A 68 -1.40 -25.65 -1.49
C CYS A 68 -0.58 -26.12 -0.27
N ASP A 69 0.69 -26.49 -0.49
CA ASP A 69 1.60 -26.97 0.55
C ASP A 69 2.27 -25.86 1.38
N TYR A 70 2.14 -24.59 0.95
CA TYR A 70 2.78 -23.47 1.64
C TYR A 70 1.96 -23.03 2.86
N HIS A 71 2.63 -22.91 4.00
CA HIS A 71 2.05 -22.30 5.20
C HIS A 71 1.78 -20.80 5.01
N ASP A 72 0.84 -20.22 5.75
CA ASP A 72 0.42 -18.81 5.60
C ASP A 72 1.60 -17.82 5.64
N LYS A 73 2.56 -18.05 6.55
CA LYS A 73 3.79 -17.26 6.68
C LYS A 73 4.67 -17.33 5.43
N GLN A 74 4.74 -18.50 4.79
CA GLN A 74 5.50 -18.71 3.55
C GLN A 74 4.82 -18.02 2.37
N ILE A 75 3.49 -18.08 2.28
CA ILE A 75 2.72 -17.32 1.27
C ILE A 75 2.96 -15.83 1.45
N MET A 76 2.93 -15.32 2.69
CA MET A 76 3.20 -13.89 2.93
C MET A 76 4.62 -13.51 2.50
N LYS A 77 5.61 -14.35 2.79
CA LYS A 77 6.99 -14.14 2.31
C LYS A 77 7.07 -14.13 0.79
N ALA A 78 6.35 -15.03 0.12
CA ALA A 78 6.30 -15.09 -1.34
C ALA A 78 5.61 -13.87 -1.96
N ILE A 79 4.58 -13.34 -1.28
CA ILE A 79 3.93 -12.07 -1.60
C ILE A 79 4.91 -10.90 -1.51
N PHE A 80 5.68 -10.81 -0.41
CA PHE A 80 6.70 -9.78 -0.24
C PHE A 80 7.85 -9.89 -1.27
N ASN A 81 8.24 -11.11 -1.63
CA ASN A 81 9.19 -11.34 -2.72
C ASN A 81 8.63 -10.85 -4.07
N GLY A 82 7.35 -11.12 -4.36
CA GLY A 82 6.68 -10.59 -5.56
C GLY A 82 6.64 -9.06 -5.57
N MET A 83 6.33 -8.43 -4.44
CA MET A 83 6.40 -6.97 -4.29
C MET A 83 7.81 -6.42 -4.50
N ALA A 84 8.84 -7.15 -4.05
CA ALA A 84 10.23 -6.75 -4.25
C ALA A 84 10.64 -6.84 -5.72
N LYS A 85 10.22 -7.90 -6.42
CA LYS A 85 10.45 -8.08 -7.87
C LYS A 85 9.82 -6.96 -8.68
N ASN A 86 8.65 -6.46 -8.26
CA ASN A 86 7.95 -5.34 -8.90
C ASN A 86 8.38 -3.96 -8.35
N ASN A 87 9.47 -3.89 -7.59
CA ASN A 87 10.08 -2.64 -7.09
C ASN A 87 9.16 -1.80 -6.17
N PHE A 88 8.18 -2.42 -5.49
CA PHE A 88 7.39 -1.75 -4.45
C PHE A 88 8.10 -1.75 -3.10
N VAL A 89 8.93 -2.77 -2.86
CA VAL A 89 9.73 -2.88 -1.64
C VAL A 89 11.15 -3.26 -2.00
N VAL A 90 12.12 -2.80 -1.22
CA VAL A 90 13.49 -3.29 -1.25
C VAL A 90 13.61 -4.41 -0.23
N ARG A 91 14.16 -5.55 -0.65
CA ARG A 91 14.47 -6.67 0.25
C ARG A 91 15.92 -6.54 0.74
N ASP A 92 16.08 -6.62 2.05
CA ASP A 92 17.37 -6.69 2.74
C ASP A 92 17.35 -7.87 3.72
N ARG A 93 18.01 -8.97 3.32
CA ARG A 93 17.98 -10.26 4.01
C ARG A 93 16.54 -10.79 4.18
N CYS A 94 15.98 -10.61 5.38
CA CYS A 94 14.62 -11.02 5.77
C CYS A 94 13.69 -9.82 6.06
N MET A 95 14.19 -8.60 5.85
CA MET A 95 13.48 -7.35 6.09
C MET A 95 13.12 -6.72 4.75
N TYR A 96 12.00 -5.99 4.73
CA TYR A 96 11.51 -5.28 3.56
C TYR A 96 11.27 -3.82 3.91
N TYR A 97 11.64 -2.94 2.99
CA TYR A 97 11.46 -1.50 3.14
C TYR A 97 10.67 -0.96 1.96
N PHE A 98 9.88 0.09 2.15
CA PHE A 98 9.26 0.75 1.02
C PHE A 98 10.31 1.35 0.08
N THR A 99 10.11 1.19 -1.22
CA THR A 99 10.66 2.11 -2.22
C THR A 99 9.80 3.36 -2.28
N ASP A 100 10.30 4.43 -2.90
CA ASP A 100 9.48 5.62 -3.18
C ASP A 100 8.23 5.27 -3.99
N MET A 101 8.35 4.36 -4.96
CA MET A 101 7.24 3.90 -5.78
C MET A 101 6.20 3.14 -4.95
N GLY A 102 6.63 2.17 -4.13
CA GLY A 102 5.71 1.44 -3.26
C GLY A 102 5.03 2.33 -2.24
N TYR A 103 5.75 3.28 -1.64
CA TYR A 103 5.15 4.25 -0.73
C TYR A 103 4.11 5.13 -1.43
N ARG A 104 4.39 5.63 -2.63
CA ARG A 104 3.44 6.43 -3.43
C ARG A 104 2.16 5.65 -3.72
N GLN A 105 2.30 4.40 -4.15
CA GLN A 105 1.14 3.56 -4.46
C GLN A 105 0.35 3.18 -3.21
N ALA A 106 1.04 2.92 -2.10
CA ALA A 106 0.42 2.66 -0.80
C ALA A 106 -0.31 3.88 -0.23
N LEU A 107 0.26 5.08 -0.41
CA LEU A 107 -0.42 6.34 -0.07
C LEU A 107 -1.66 6.56 -0.93
N LYS A 108 -1.56 6.32 -2.25
CA LYS A 108 -2.67 6.43 -3.19
C LYS A 108 -3.82 5.48 -2.83
N SER A 109 -3.52 4.24 -2.46
CA SER A 109 -4.53 3.25 -2.07
C SER A 109 -5.13 3.51 -0.67
N SER A 110 -4.36 4.13 0.23
CA SER A 110 -4.81 4.40 1.59
C SER A 110 -5.58 5.72 1.73
N ASN A 111 -5.07 6.81 1.15
CA ASN A 111 -5.67 8.14 1.24
C ASN A 111 -5.46 8.94 -0.05
N LYS A 112 -6.44 8.88 -0.94
CA LYS A 112 -6.43 9.54 -2.26
C LYS A 112 -6.31 11.06 -2.15
N LEU A 113 -6.93 11.69 -1.15
CA LEU A 113 -6.86 13.15 -0.92
C LEU A 113 -5.45 13.57 -0.49
N LYS A 114 -4.86 12.87 0.48
CA LYS A 114 -3.47 13.14 0.92
C LYS A 114 -2.48 12.88 -0.22
N TYR A 115 -2.73 11.87 -1.06
CA TYR A 115 -1.94 11.61 -2.28
C TYR A 115 -2.05 12.78 -3.27
N TRP A 116 -3.26 13.27 -3.56
CA TRP A 116 -3.49 14.40 -4.47
C TRP A 116 -2.84 15.68 -3.95
N ASN A 117 -3.04 16.03 -2.68
CA ASN A 117 -2.41 17.22 -2.12
C ASN A 117 -0.87 17.17 -2.18
N LYS A 118 -0.28 15.98 -2.01
CA LYS A 118 1.18 15.83 -1.97
C LYS A 118 1.85 15.75 -3.34
N TYR A 119 1.23 15.10 -4.32
CA TYR A 119 1.86 14.83 -5.62
C TYR A 119 1.15 15.53 -6.80
N HIS A 120 -0.05 16.04 -6.59
CA HIS A 120 -0.86 16.75 -7.58
C HIS A 120 -1.46 18.03 -6.97
N THR A 121 -0.64 18.80 -6.25
CA THR A 121 -1.05 19.95 -5.44
C THR A 121 -1.82 20.99 -6.27
N GLY A 122 -1.38 21.28 -7.50
CA GLY A 122 -2.07 22.21 -8.40
C GLY A 122 -3.47 21.74 -8.81
N ILE A 123 -3.66 20.43 -9.06
CA ILE A 123 -4.99 19.87 -9.38
C ILE A 123 -5.87 19.88 -8.13
N PHE A 124 -5.30 19.54 -6.97
CA PHE A 124 -6.02 19.55 -5.70
C PHE A 124 -6.55 20.94 -5.34
N TRP A 125 -5.71 21.97 -5.37
CA TRP A 125 -6.13 23.35 -5.12
C TRP A 125 -7.00 23.91 -6.25
N GLY A 126 -6.77 23.52 -7.50
CA GLY A 126 -7.63 23.86 -8.63
C GLY A 126 -9.07 23.35 -8.46
N VAL A 127 -9.25 22.12 -7.97
CA VAL A 127 -10.58 21.57 -7.66
C VAL A 127 -11.21 22.30 -6.46
N ILE A 128 -10.45 22.58 -5.40
CA ILE A 128 -10.98 23.31 -4.23
C ILE A 128 -11.41 24.72 -4.62
N THR A 129 -10.57 25.45 -5.34
CA THR A 129 -10.88 26.81 -5.81
C THR A 129 -12.04 26.82 -6.80
N ALA A 130 -12.17 25.81 -7.67
CA ALA A 130 -13.32 25.66 -8.55
C ALA A 130 -14.63 25.37 -7.78
N ILE A 131 -14.58 24.60 -6.69
CA ILE A 131 -15.76 24.34 -5.84
C ILE A 131 -16.15 25.61 -5.06
N VAL A 132 -15.18 26.26 -4.41
CA VAL A 132 -15.40 27.47 -3.59
C VAL A 132 -15.78 28.68 -4.45
N GLY A 133 -15.19 28.79 -5.64
CA GLY A 133 -15.52 29.81 -6.63
C GLY A 133 -16.72 29.43 -7.52
N SER A 134 -17.35 28.27 -7.30
CA SER A 134 -18.53 27.88 -8.07
C SER A 134 -19.70 28.78 -7.68
N PRO A 135 -20.39 29.42 -8.65
CA PRO A 135 -21.52 30.31 -8.38
C PRO A 135 -22.64 29.63 -7.58
N ILE A 136 -22.70 28.30 -7.60
CA ILE A 136 -23.70 27.46 -6.91
C ILE A 136 -23.66 27.69 -5.38
N LEU A 137 -22.49 27.93 -4.78
CA LEU A 137 -22.39 28.25 -3.34
C LEU A 137 -22.59 29.76 -3.06
N GLY A 138 -22.23 30.62 -4.01
CA GLY A 138 -22.50 32.05 -3.94
C GLY A 138 -24.01 32.36 -3.94
N TRP A 139 -24.80 31.62 -4.71
CA TRP A 139 -26.26 31.74 -4.72
C TRP A 139 -26.93 31.21 -3.43
N VAL A 140 -26.33 30.25 -2.72
CA VAL A 140 -26.89 29.73 -1.46
C VAL A 140 -26.57 30.62 -0.25
N PHE A 141 -25.48 31.39 -0.29
CA PHE A 141 -25.09 32.31 0.80
C PHE A 141 -25.44 33.78 0.57
N PHE A 142 -25.68 34.21 -0.69
CA PHE A 142 -26.05 35.58 -1.04
C PHE A 142 -27.36 35.67 -1.87
N GLY A 143 -28.14 34.58 -1.92
CA GLY A 143 -29.46 34.56 -2.55
C GLY A 143 -30.54 35.11 -1.63
N TYR A 144 -30.92 36.36 -1.94
CA TYR A 144 -32.16 37.05 -1.57
C TYR A 144 -33.40 36.28 -2.06
#